data_AF-A0A1Q4ZCX1-F1
#
_entry.id   AF-A0A1Q4ZCX1-F1
#
_cell.length_a   1.000
_cell.length_b   1.000
_cell.length_c   1.000
_cell.angle_alpha   90.00
_cell.angle_beta   90.00
_cell.angle_gamma   90.00
#
_symmetry.space_group_name_H-M   'P 1'
#
loop_
_entity.id
_entity.type
_entity.pdbx_description
1 polymer ?
#
loop_
_entity_poly.entity_id
_entity_poly.type
_entity_poly.pdbx_seq_one_letter_code
_entity_poly.pdbx_strand_id
1 'polypeptide(L)'
;MVRPYTITRGRTAPERDDFTLITVLTTANDPRDVHGVPLRAGRLQPEHRMILDRCRHSAAVAEVSADLDLPVSVTKILLADLVSQGLLLARAPLSVARASGGARMGLLAAVRDGLRRL
;
A
#
# COMPACT_ATOMS: atom_id res chain seq x y z
N MET A 1 7.26 16.65 21.95
CA MET A 1 8.11 15.89 21.01
C MET A 1 8.09 14.43 21.42
N VAL A 2 7.31 13.59 20.71
CA VAL A 2 7.28 12.14 20.96
C VAL A 2 8.49 11.52 20.25
N ARG A 3 9.22 10.61 20.91
CA ARG A 3 10.38 9.97 20.28
C ARG A 3 9.88 9.00 19.19
N PRO A 4 10.44 9.04 17.97
CA PRO A 4 9.98 8.21 16.84
C PRO A 4 9.95 6.69 17.16
N TYR A 5 10.87 6.23 18.02
CA TYR A 5 10.99 4.82 18.43
C TYR A 5 9.84 4.32 19.33
N THR A 6 9.08 5.22 19.95
CA THR A 6 7.91 4.87 20.76
C THR A 6 6.72 4.50 19.87
N ILE A 7 6.63 5.10 18.67
CA ILE A 7 5.54 4.88 17.71
C ILE A 7 5.62 3.47 17.13
N THR A 8 6.83 3.02 16.78
CA THR A 8 7.08 1.69 16.22
C THR A 8 7.15 0.58 17.28
N ARG A 9 6.98 0.92 18.57
CA ARG A 9 7.18 0.01 19.73
C ARG A 9 8.53 -0.72 19.71
N GLY A 10 9.61 -0.01 19.35
CA GLY A 10 10.97 -0.56 19.32
C GLY A 10 11.36 -1.28 18.03
N ARG A 11 10.47 -1.38 17.03
CA ARG A 11 10.83 -1.89 15.70
C ARG A 11 11.69 -0.88 14.95
N THR A 12 12.79 -1.36 14.38
CA THR A 12 13.79 -0.55 13.67
C THR A 12 13.75 -0.73 12.15
N ALA A 13 13.02 -1.72 11.65
CA ALA A 13 12.84 -2.00 10.23
C ALA A 13 11.41 -2.46 9.92
N PRO A 14 10.87 -2.15 8.72
CA PRO A 14 9.56 -2.64 8.30
C PRO A 14 9.61 -4.14 7.97
N GLU A 15 8.48 -4.84 8.12
CA GLU A 15 8.36 -6.24 7.66
C GLU A 15 8.50 -6.37 6.13
N ARG A 16 8.33 -5.27 5.41
CA ARG A 16 8.40 -5.17 3.95
C ARG A 16 9.28 -3.98 3.54
N ASP A 17 10.29 -4.21 2.68
CA ASP A 17 11.26 -3.17 2.27
C ASP A 17 11.06 -2.65 0.83
N ASP A 18 10.03 -3.10 0.11
CA ASP A 18 9.81 -2.72 -1.29
C ASP A 18 9.03 -1.41 -1.48
N PHE A 19 8.78 -0.67 -0.39
CA PHE A 19 8.21 0.67 -0.48
C PHE A 19 9.24 1.67 -1.00
N THR A 20 8.91 2.34 -2.08
CA THR A 20 9.61 3.53 -2.57
C THR A 20 8.83 4.79 -2.19
N LEU A 21 9.46 5.96 -2.22
CA LEU A 21 8.78 7.23 -1.91
C LEU A 21 7.56 7.51 -2.80
N ILE A 22 7.60 7.01 -4.03
CA ILE A 22 6.55 7.16 -5.04
C ILE A 22 5.59 5.95 -5.09
N THR A 23 5.72 4.99 -4.18
CA THR A 23 4.75 3.90 -4.07
C THR A 23 3.42 4.49 -3.65
N VAL A 24 2.36 4.21 -4.41
CA VAL A 24 1.02 4.74 -4.18
C VAL A 24 0.26 3.79 -3.28
N LEU A 25 -0.39 4.34 -2.27
CA LEU A 25 -1.14 3.64 -1.24
C LEU A 25 -2.62 3.97 -1.38
N THR A 26 -3.48 3.01 -1.07
CA THR A 26 -4.93 3.22 -1.08
C THR A 26 -5.57 2.30 -0.05
N THR A 27 -6.50 2.84 0.73
CA THR A 27 -7.27 2.08 1.73
C THR A 27 -8.12 1.01 1.04
N ALA A 28 -8.10 -0.20 1.57
CA ALA A 28 -8.90 -1.30 1.03
C ALA A 28 -10.39 -1.05 1.25
N ASN A 29 -11.20 -1.27 0.20
CA ASN A 29 -12.65 -1.27 0.31
C ASN A 29 -13.11 -2.65 0.80
N ASP A 30 -13.79 -2.71 1.95
CA ASP A 30 -14.26 -3.94 2.59
C ASP A 30 -13.15 -5.00 2.77
N PRO A 31 -12.15 -4.74 3.62
CA PRO A 31 -11.04 -5.67 3.83
C PRO A 31 -11.57 -6.99 4.41
N ARG A 32 -11.20 -8.10 3.78
CA ARG A 32 -11.57 -9.46 4.20
C ARG A 32 -10.33 -10.34 4.36
N ASP A 33 -10.39 -11.28 5.29
CA ASP A 33 -9.34 -12.27 5.47
C ASP A 33 -9.41 -13.40 4.41
N VAL A 34 -8.51 -14.38 4.52
CA VAL A 34 -8.44 -15.53 3.61
C VAL A 34 -9.68 -16.43 3.63
N HIS A 35 -10.54 -16.28 4.64
CA HIS A 35 -11.80 -17.00 4.80
C HIS A 35 -13.02 -16.15 4.42
N GLY A 36 -12.80 -14.94 3.88
CA GLY A 36 -13.86 -14.01 3.47
C GLY A 36 -14.54 -13.30 4.64
N VAL A 37 -14.01 -13.41 5.86
CA VAL A 37 -14.53 -12.73 7.04
C VAL A 37 -14.06 -11.27 7.02
N PRO A 38 -14.95 -10.29 7.25
CA PRO A 38 -14.55 -8.89 7.33
C PRO A 38 -13.46 -8.69 8.39
N LEU A 39 -12.31 -8.16 7.96
CA LEU A 39 -11.23 -7.76 8.84
C LEU A 39 -11.76 -6.65 9.75
N ARG A 40 -12.01 -7.00 11.01
CA ARG A 40 -12.24 -6.00 12.04
C ARG A 40 -10.89 -5.35 12.29
N ALA A 41 -10.78 -4.06 11.95
CA ALA A 41 -9.67 -3.24 12.40
C ALA A 41 -9.51 -3.46 13.90
N GLY A 42 -8.46 -4.16 14.32
CA GLY A 42 -8.18 -4.44 15.72
C GLY A 42 -7.90 -3.15 16.49
N ARG A 43 -7.12 -3.22 17.56
CA ARG A 43 -6.72 -2.02 18.30
C ARG A 43 -5.67 -1.24 17.49
N LEU A 44 -6.10 -0.52 16.45
CA LEU A 44 -5.27 0.35 15.63
C LEU A 44 -4.72 1.51 16.46
N GLN A 45 -3.45 1.84 16.21
CA GLN A 45 -2.83 3.05 16.73
C GLN A 45 -3.47 4.30 16.09
N PRO A 46 -3.40 5.47 16.74
CA PRO A 46 -3.87 6.72 16.15
C PRO A 46 -3.27 6.99 14.76
N GLU A 47 -1.97 6.73 14.60
CA GLU A 47 -1.23 6.93 13.35
C GLU A 47 -1.76 6.01 12.24
N HIS A 48 -2.09 4.75 12.56
CA HIS A 48 -2.73 3.83 11.62
C HIS A 48 -4.08 4.34 11.12
N ARG A 49 -4.89 4.92 12.00
CA ARG A 49 -6.19 5.50 11.61
C ARG A 49 -6.01 6.71 10.71
N MET A 50 -5.05 7.58 11.04
CA MET A 50 -4.72 8.74 10.21
C MET A 50 -4.27 8.31 8.82
N ILE A 51 -3.39 7.30 8.71
CA ILE A 51 -2.96 6.74 7.42
C ILE A 51 -4.15 6.26 6.60
N LEU A 52 -5.04 5.45 7.19
CA LEU A 52 -6.20 4.90 6.48
C LEU A 52 -7.18 5.98 6.03
N ASP A 53 -7.34 7.05 6.81
CA ASP A 53 -8.20 8.17 6.43
C ASP A 53 -7.60 8.98 5.28
N ARG A 54 -6.29 9.29 5.35
CA ARG A 54 -5.57 9.98 4.26
C ARG A 54 -5.57 9.16 2.97
N CYS A 55 -5.36 7.85 3.08
CA CYS A 55 -5.30 6.95 1.93
C CYS A 55 -6.68 6.53 1.38
N ARG A 56 -7.80 7.11 1.87
CA ARG A 56 -9.10 6.98 1.19
C ARG A 56 -9.03 7.50 -0.25
N HIS A 57 -8.22 8.54 -0.46
CA HIS A 57 -7.75 8.95 -1.77
C HIS A 57 -6.32 8.44 -1.93
N SER A 58 -5.95 8.00 -3.13
CA SER A 58 -4.62 7.46 -3.37
C SER A 58 -3.54 8.49 -3.05
N ALA A 59 -2.55 8.11 -2.23
CA ALA A 59 -1.45 8.98 -1.81
C ALA A 59 -0.11 8.23 -1.85
N ALA A 60 0.98 8.92 -2.16
CA ALA A 60 2.32 8.35 -2.16
C ALA A 60 2.89 8.23 -0.73
N VAL A 61 3.86 7.33 -0.54
CA VAL A 61 4.57 7.18 0.75
C VAL A 61 5.16 8.51 1.24
N ALA A 62 5.73 9.31 0.33
CA ALA A 62 6.29 10.62 0.68
C ALA A 62 5.22 11.60 1.21
N GLU A 63 4.04 11.62 0.59
CA GLU A 63 2.92 12.47 1.00
C GLU A 63 2.42 12.06 2.39
N VAL A 64 2.24 10.76 2.62
CA VAL A 64 1.83 10.23 3.92
C VAL A 64 2.86 10.54 5.01
N SER A 65 4.16 10.45 4.71
CA SER A 65 5.23 10.78 5.66
C SER A 65 5.22 12.27 6.02
N ALA A 66 5.03 13.15 5.02
CA ALA A 66 4.94 14.59 5.23
C ALA A 66 3.70 14.98 6.03
N ASP A 67 2.54 14.40 5.71
CA ASP A 67 1.28 14.69 6.40
C ASP A 67 1.30 14.30 7.88
N LEU A 68 1.98 13.20 8.21
CA LEU A 68 2.10 12.71 9.60
C LEU A 68 3.23 13.38 10.37
N ASP A 69 4.08 14.17 9.71
CA ASP A 69 5.32 14.72 10.26
C ASP A 69 6.23 13.63 10.89
N LEU A 70 6.32 12.48 10.20
CA LEU A 70 7.11 11.32 10.64
C LEU A 70 8.24 11.03 9.66
N PRO A 71 9.41 10.55 10.15
CA PRO A 71 10.47 10.06 9.27
C PRO A 71 9.96 8.95 8.35
N VAL A 72 10.37 8.98 7.08
CA VAL A 72 9.97 7.99 6.06
C VAL A 72 10.17 6.55 6.53
N SER A 73 11.25 6.26 7.26
CA SER A 73 11.53 4.92 7.80
C SER A 73 10.46 4.46 8.79
N VAL A 74 9.98 5.34 9.66
CA VAL A 74 8.89 5.08 10.61
C VAL A 74 7.57 4.91 9.86
N THR A 75 7.29 5.79 8.90
CA THR A 75 6.08 5.69 8.07
C THR A 75 6.03 4.35 7.35
N LYS A 76 7.13 3.89 6.73
CA LYS A 76 7.19 2.58 6.06
C LYS A 76 6.89 1.40 7.00
N ILE A 77 7.27 1.48 8.27
CA ILE A 77 6.93 0.46 9.28
C ILE A 77 5.41 0.40 9.49
N LEU A 78 4.77 1.55 9.72
CA LEU A 78 3.32 1.63 9.91
C LEU A 78 2.53 1.21 8.66
N LEU A 79 3.06 1.55 7.48
CA LEU A 79 2.49 1.13 6.20
C LEU A 79 2.58 -0.38 5.99
N ALA A 80 3.72 -0.99 6.34
CA ALA A 80 3.90 -2.44 6.27
C ALA A 80 2.88 -3.16 7.14
N ASP A 81 2.63 -2.67 8.36
CA ASP A 81 1.63 -3.23 9.28
C ASP A 81 0.21 -3.20 8.70
N LEU A 82 -0.16 -2.10 8.05
CA LEU A 82 -1.49 -1.96 7.45
C LEU A 82 -1.65 -2.82 6.19
N VAL A 83 -0.58 -2.96 5.41
CA VAL A 83 -0.56 -3.83 4.23
C VAL A 83 -0.61 -5.31 4.63
N SER A 84 0.14 -5.71 5.67
CA SER A 84 0.11 -7.10 6.18
C SER A 84 -1.25 -7.47 6.76
N GLN A 85 -1.96 -6.50 7.34
CA GLN A 85 -3.36 -6.64 7.80
C GLN A 85 -4.39 -6.56 6.68
N GLY A 86 -4.01 -6.32 5.41
CA GLY A 86 -4.93 -6.17 4.28
C GLY A 86 -5.80 -4.92 4.32
N LEU A 87 -5.51 -3.96 5.21
CA LEU A 87 -6.26 -2.71 5.36
C LEU A 87 -5.79 -1.64 4.36
N LEU A 88 -4.58 -1.79 3.84
CA LEU A 88 -3.97 -0.88 2.88
C LEU A 88 -3.44 -1.66 1.68
N LEU A 89 -3.65 -1.12 0.49
CA LEU A 89 -3.14 -1.65 -0.77
C LEU A 89 -1.99 -0.78 -1.25
N ALA A 90 -0.92 -1.42 -1.69
CA ALA A 90 0.27 -0.74 -2.20
C ALA A 90 0.49 -1.06 -3.68
N ARG A 91 0.58 -0.01 -4.49
CA ARG A 91 0.90 -0.09 -5.91
C ARG A 91 2.30 0.47 -6.13
N ALA A 92 3.24 -0.43 -6.42
CA ALA A 92 4.58 -0.02 -6.82
C ALA A 92 4.52 0.81 -8.12
N PRO A 93 5.39 1.81 -8.28
CA PRO A 93 5.52 2.54 -9.54
C PRO A 93 5.81 1.56 -10.67
N LEU A 94 5.07 1.67 -11.77
CA LEU A 94 5.37 0.89 -12.97
C LEU A 94 6.72 1.38 -13.50
N SER A 95 7.75 0.54 -13.38
CA SER A 95 9.02 0.80 -14.05
C SER A 95 8.74 0.77 -15.56
N VAL A 96 8.87 1.92 -16.23
CA VAL A 96 8.59 2.10 -17.66
C VAL A 96 9.40 1.13 -18.54
N ALA A 97 10.54 0.64 -18.01
CA ALA A 97 11.36 -0.41 -18.62
C ALA A 97 10.66 -1.78 -18.73
N ARG A 98 9.66 -2.11 -17.89
CA ARG A 98 8.86 -3.35 -18.00
C ARG A 98 7.60 -3.19 -18.85
N ALA A 99 7.14 -1.96 -19.05
CA ALA A 99 5.99 -1.67 -19.92
C ALA A 99 6.38 -1.67 -21.41
N SER A 100 7.65 -1.41 -21.70
CA SER A 100 8.20 -1.40 -23.05
C SER A 100 8.69 -2.80 -23.43
N GLY A 101 7.82 -3.66 -23.97
CA GLY A 101 8.32 -4.65 -24.94
C GLY A 101 7.75 -6.06 -25.08
N GLY A 102 6.71 -6.54 -24.38
CA GLY A 102 6.24 -7.90 -24.72
C GLY A 102 4.94 -8.42 -24.13
N ALA A 103 4.82 -8.47 -22.81
CA ALA A 103 3.79 -9.33 -22.21
C ALA A 103 2.34 -8.79 -22.31
N ARG A 104 2.15 -7.49 -22.50
CA ARG A 104 0.81 -6.88 -22.43
C ARG A 104 0.08 -6.79 -23.78
N MET A 105 0.80 -6.56 -24.88
CA MET A 105 0.16 -6.43 -26.20
C MET A 105 -0.35 -7.77 -26.72
N GLY A 106 0.40 -8.87 -26.53
CA GLY A 106 -0.05 -10.21 -26.93
C GLY A 106 -1.31 -10.65 -26.17
N LEU A 107 -1.38 -10.37 -24.87
CA LEU A 107 -2.55 -10.69 -24.05
C LEU A 107 -3.77 -9.83 -24.42
N LEU A 108 -3.58 -8.53 -24.66
CA LEU A 108 -4.67 -7.64 -25.09
C LEU A 108 -5.17 -7.99 -26.50
N ALA A 109 -4.27 -8.38 -27.40
CA ALA A 109 -4.64 -8.87 -28.72
C ALA A 109 -5.42 -10.20 -28.63
N ALA A 110 -4.99 -11.13 -27.78
CA ALA A 110 -5.70 -12.39 -27.56
C ALA A 110 -7.10 -12.21 -26.99
N VAL A 111 -7.28 -11.28 -26.03
CA VAL A 111 -8.61 -10.93 -25.49
C VAL A 111 -9.49 -10.30 -26.57
N ARG A 112 -8.96 -9.37 -27.37
CA ARG A 112 -9.70 -8.75 -28.49
C ARG A 112 -10.13 -9.79 -29.51
N ASP A 113 -9.24 -10.69 -29.88
CA ASP A 113 -9.51 -11.70 -30.90
C ASP A 113 -10.50 -12.77 -30.40
N GLY A 114 -10.51 -13.04 -29.08
CA GLY A 114 -11.55 -13.86 -28.45
C GLY A 114 -12.94 -13.21 -28.47
N LEU A 115 -13.02 -11.90 -28.21
CA LEU A 115 -14.29 -11.15 -28.23
C LEU A 115 -14.89 -10.99 -29.64
N ARG A 116 -14.08 -11.04 -30.69
CA ARG A 116 -14.56 -10.96 -32.09
C ARG A 116 -15.03 -12.29 -32.69
N ARG A 117 -14.82 -13.40 -31.98
CA ARG A 117 -15.23 -14.76 -32.43
C ARG A 117 -16.52 -15.24 -31.77
N LEU A 118 -17.19 -14.36 -31.01
CA LEU A 118 -18.53 -14.51 -30.45
C LEU A 118 -19.50 -13.68 -31.31
#